data_AF-A0A926LGE4-F1
#
_entry.id   AF-A0A926LGE4-F1
#
_cell.length_a   1.000
_cell.length_b   1.000
_cell.length_c   1.000
_cell.angle_alpha   90.00
_cell.angle_beta   90.00
_cell.angle_gamma   90.00
#
_symmetry.space_group_name_H-M   'P 1'
#
loop_
_entity.id
_entity.type
_entity.pdbx_description
1 polymer ?
#
loop_
_entity_poly.entity_id
_entity_poly.type
_entity_poly.pdbx_seq_one_letter_code
_entity_poly.pdbx_strand_id
1 'polypeptide(L)'
;MTVDLADFAEPDAERPPAPVPVDWAAVEDWLGVRLPDDYRQLADRYGPLDFGEYLWVHVPCAQEGRFDYGEWLRETQREARIEARRLPEDERPRLHPEPGGLLAWGVTRGGDTLFWDTSVSDDPDRWTVVVQHSGPVPGSGLRPWHPYELTLTGYLRHTVREGWESPSPPGPLMGPLPGSMARTAFLETAEPWAPPAPVAPRLTGEDLRVALETGTGLDALRLLVPPPEAPYLGGGTWEGLFTELGIRLPREYMALMDTYGAGIWSDWLRFHTPLRTDGRRFATHVEETLDAYRSLRAGYPEAQPLAAWPEPGGFLPFANSIDGDYLGWLTRGDDPDTWPLIVWPRHARQGPPLEHGLIDTLLAWQRGTLSTEGLPGLDEADDDPLDFARFRAWDDRAYW
;
A
#
# COMPACT_ATOMS: atom_id res chain seq x y z
N MET A 1 9.28 36.63 -7.73
CA MET A 1 8.11 37.26 -8.37
C MET A 1 7.21 36.13 -8.76
N THR A 2 6.03 36.03 -8.17
CA THR A 2 5.01 35.04 -8.56
C THR A 2 4.61 35.34 -10.00
N VAL A 3 4.69 34.32 -10.86
CA VAL A 3 4.18 34.37 -12.24
C VAL A 3 2.73 33.87 -12.18
N ASP A 4 1.79 34.49 -12.89
CA ASP A 4 0.42 33.94 -12.98
C ASP A 4 0.41 32.88 -14.08
N LEU A 5 -0.36 31.79 -13.92
CA LEU A 5 -0.56 30.81 -14.99
C LEU A 5 -1.13 31.50 -16.25
N ALA A 6 -1.94 32.54 -16.08
CA ALA A 6 -2.46 33.36 -17.18
C ALA A 6 -1.38 34.10 -18.00
N ASP A 7 -0.12 34.19 -17.52
CA ASP A 7 0.99 34.77 -18.29
C ASP A 7 1.54 33.81 -19.37
N PHE A 8 1.21 32.51 -19.30
CA PHE A 8 1.79 31.46 -20.16
C PHE A 8 0.86 30.27 -20.47
N ALA A 9 -0.40 30.29 -19.99
CA ALA A 9 -1.41 29.29 -20.30
C ALA A 9 -2.81 29.90 -20.46
N GLU A 10 -3.59 29.38 -21.41
CA GLU A 10 -4.96 29.81 -21.70
C GLU A 10 -5.99 28.84 -21.09
N PRO A 11 -7.14 29.34 -20.58
CA PRO A 11 -8.25 28.49 -20.16
C PRO A 11 -8.82 27.66 -21.32
N ASP A 12 -9.08 26.38 -21.08
CA ASP A 12 -9.85 25.54 -22.00
C ASP A 12 -11.29 26.08 -22.14
N ALA A 13 -11.81 26.10 -23.36
CA ALA A 13 -13.11 26.70 -23.68
C ALA A 13 -14.31 25.79 -23.34
N GLU A 14 -14.13 24.47 -23.28
CA GLU A 14 -15.18 23.50 -22.96
C GLU A 14 -15.17 23.12 -21.47
N ARG A 15 -13.98 23.05 -20.86
CA ARG A 15 -13.73 22.76 -19.44
C ARG A 15 -12.92 23.88 -18.79
N PRO A 16 -13.44 25.12 -18.69
CA PRO A 16 -12.70 26.22 -18.05
C PRO A 16 -12.36 25.86 -16.59
N PRO A 17 -11.18 26.27 -16.08
CA PRO A 17 -10.83 26.09 -14.68
C PRO A 17 -11.91 26.68 -13.75
N ALA A 18 -12.18 25.97 -12.67
CA ALA A 18 -13.24 26.32 -11.73
C ALA A 18 -12.70 26.19 -10.30
N PRO A 19 -12.58 27.29 -9.54
CA PRO A 19 -12.03 27.27 -8.20
C PRO A 19 -12.92 26.48 -7.24
N VAL A 20 -12.29 25.92 -6.20
CA VAL A 20 -12.94 25.23 -5.09
C VAL A 20 -12.46 25.93 -3.82
N PRO A 21 -13.35 26.38 -2.91
CA PRO A 21 -12.94 26.95 -1.64
C PRO A 21 -12.06 26.00 -0.82
N VAL A 22 -10.92 26.48 -0.33
CA VAL A 22 -9.98 25.72 0.52
C VAL A 22 -9.85 26.41 1.88
N ASP A 23 -9.94 25.63 2.96
CA ASP A 23 -9.52 26.09 4.29
C ASP A 23 -8.02 25.82 4.46
N TRP A 24 -7.19 26.79 4.03
CA TRP A 24 -5.74 26.66 4.09
C TRP A 24 -5.21 26.46 5.51
N ALA A 25 -5.87 27.01 6.53
CA ALA A 25 -5.44 26.82 7.91
C ALA A 25 -5.64 25.36 8.36
N ALA A 26 -6.78 24.76 8.00
CA ALA A 26 -7.05 23.34 8.28
C ALA A 26 -6.13 22.41 7.46
N VAL A 27 -5.83 22.75 6.20
CA VAL A 27 -4.89 21.99 5.35
C VAL A 27 -3.47 22.03 5.92
N GLU A 28 -2.95 23.21 6.28
CA GLU A 28 -1.58 23.36 6.81
C GLU A 28 -1.43 22.77 8.22
N ASP A 29 -2.48 22.81 9.06
CA ASP A 29 -2.52 22.12 10.36
C ASP A 29 -2.50 20.60 10.21
N TRP A 30 -3.27 20.04 9.26
CA TRP A 30 -3.30 18.61 8.97
C TRP A 30 -2.00 18.09 8.34
N LEU A 31 -1.37 18.90 7.47
CA LEU A 31 -0.04 18.59 6.92
C LEU A 31 1.07 18.76 7.97
N GLY A 32 0.90 19.63 8.96
CA GLY A 32 1.98 20.03 9.88
C GLY A 32 3.04 20.96 9.25
N VAL A 33 2.84 21.38 8.00
CA VAL A 33 3.71 22.30 7.26
C VAL A 33 2.88 23.33 6.49
N ARG A 34 3.43 24.55 6.34
CA ARG A 34 2.84 25.59 5.48
C ARG A 34 3.14 25.30 4.02
N LEU A 35 2.24 25.70 3.12
CA LEU A 35 2.40 25.48 1.68
C LEU A 35 2.99 26.72 0.96
N PRO A 36 3.54 26.56 -0.26
CA PRO A 36 3.98 27.69 -1.08
C PRO A 36 2.83 28.63 -1.45
N ASP A 37 3.07 29.94 -1.46
CA ASP A 37 2.04 30.92 -1.80
C ASP A 37 1.61 30.87 -3.26
N ASP A 38 2.52 30.48 -4.18
CA ASP A 38 2.21 30.33 -5.60
C ASP A 38 1.22 29.18 -5.86
N TYR A 39 1.34 28.08 -5.10
CA TYR A 39 0.36 27.00 -5.07
C TYR A 39 -0.99 27.42 -4.51
N ARG A 40 -1.03 28.13 -3.37
CA ARG A 40 -2.30 28.60 -2.78
C ARG A 40 -3.05 29.52 -3.73
N GLN A 41 -2.37 30.50 -4.32
CA GLN A 41 -2.95 31.41 -5.31
C GLN A 41 -3.46 30.68 -6.56
N LEU A 42 -2.75 29.66 -7.04
CA LEU A 42 -3.18 28.82 -8.16
C LEU A 42 -4.47 28.06 -7.79
N ALA A 43 -4.50 27.42 -6.63
CA ALA A 43 -5.63 26.60 -6.19
C ALA A 43 -6.89 27.45 -5.92
N ASP A 44 -6.75 28.58 -5.23
CA ASP A 44 -7.84 29.52 -4.94
C ASP A 44 -8.48 30.10 -6.22
N ARG A 45 -7.71 30.20 -7.31
CA ARG A 45 -8.15 30.82 -8.56
C ARG A 45 -8.64 29.84 -9.62
N TYR A 46 -7.98 28.68 -9.73
CA TYR A 46 -8.19 27.73 -10.83
C TYR A 46 -8.75 26.38 -10.37
N GLY A 47 -8.60 26.02 -9.09
CA GLY A 47 -9.04 24.74 -8.55
C GLY A 47 -8.22 23.53 -9.07
N PRO A 48 -8.76 22.30 -9.02
CA PRO A 48 -8.07 21.11 -9.53
C PRO A 48 -8.00 21.16 -11.05
N LEU A 49 -6.79 21.12 -11.60
CA LEU A 49 -6.55 21.44 -13.02
C LEU A 49 -5.70 20.41 -13.76
N ASP A 50 -6.10 20.12 -15.00
CA ASP A 50 -5.25 19.54 -16.03
C ASP A 50 -4.42 20.70 -16.64
N PHE A 51 -3.11 20.71 -16.43
CA PHE A 51 -2.16 21.61 -17.05
C PHE A 51 -1.54 20.96 -18.29
N GLY A 52 -1.62 21.65 -19.43
CA GLY A 52 -1.08 21.19 -20.70
C GLY A 52 -1.54 19.80 -21.12
N GLU A 53 -2.79 19.46 -20.81
CA GLU A 53 -3.45 18.16 -21.03
C GLU A 53 -2.78 16.93 -20.36
N TYR A 54 -1.65 17.12 -19.66
CA TYR A 54 -0.75 16.03 -19.27
C TYR A 54 -0.40 16.00 -17.78
N LEU A 55 -0.29 17.16 -17.13
CA LEU A 55 0.02 17.27 -15.70
C LEU A 55 -1.27 17.57 -14.94
N TRP A 56 -1.58 16.80 -13.90
CA TRP A 56 -2.69 17.08 -13.00
C TRP A 56 -2.13 17.72 -11.72
N VAL A 57 -2.47 18.99 -11.47
CA VAL A 57 -2.18 19.64 -10.19
C VAL A 57 -3.31 19.28 -9.22
N HIS A 58 -2.97 18.56 -8.16
CA HIS A 58 -3.93 18.23 -7.11
C HIS A 58 -4.06 19.41 -6.16
N VAL A 59 -5.29 19.79 -5.83
CA VAL A 59 -5.62 20.79 -4.82
C VAL A 59 -6.50 20.17 -3.74
N PRO A 60 -6.61 20.75 -2.53
CA PRO A 60 -7.46 20.23 -1.46
C PRO A 60 -8.96 20.29 -1.82
N CYS A 61 -9.43 19.25 -2.49
CA CYS A 61 -10.82 19.07 -2.92
C CYS A 61 -11.22 17.58 -2.84
N ALA A 62 -12.52 17.32 -2.83
CA ALA A 62 -13.09 15.97 -2.79
C ALA A 62 -14.15 15.79 -3.87
N GLN A 63 -14.36 14.55 -4.31
CA GLN A 63 -15.56 14.17 -5.05
C GLN A 63 -15.93 12.73 -4.68
N GLU A 64 -17.14 12.55 -4.14
CA GLU A 64 -17.61 11.27 -3.56
C GLU A 64 -17.42 10.10 -4.54
N GLY A 65 -16.80 9.01 -4.06
CA GLY A 65 -16.54 7.80 -4.83
C GLY A 65 -15.52 7.97 -5.98
N ARG A 66 -14.75 9.07 -6.01
CA ARG A 66 -13.73 9.33 -7.04
C ARG A 66 -12.39 9.84 -6.52
N PHE A 67 -12.40 10.74 -5.54
CA PHE A 67 -11.17 11.38 -5.05
C PHE A 67 -11.38 12.00 -3.67
N ASP A 68 -10.45 11.75 -2.76
CA ASP A 68 -10.22 12.53 -1.55
C ASP A 68 -8.74 12.96 -1.53
N TYR A 69 -8.47 14.25 -1.30
CA TYR A 69 -7.11 14.79 -1.32
C TYR A 69 -6.19 14.14 -0.26
N GLY A 70 -6.74 13.84 0.93
CA GLY A 70 -5.98 13.22 2.01
C GLY A 70 -5.79 11.72 1.85
N GLU A 71 -6.70 11.03 1.16
CA GLU A 71 -6.50 9.63 0.72
C GLU A 71 -5.40 9.59 -0.33
N TRP A 72 -5.56 10.34 -1.43
CA TRP A 72 -4.58 10.45 -2.51
C TRP A 72 -3.18 10.79 -2.02
N LEU A 73 -3.04 11.80 -1.15
CA LEU A 73 -1.71 12.20 -0.67
C LEU A 73 -1.05 11.10 0.18
N ARG A 74 -1.81 10.40 1.04
CA ARG A 74 -1.28 9.29 1.84
C ARG A 74 -0.84 8.11 0.97
N GLU A 75 -1.67 7.73 -0.01
CA GLU A 75 -1.35 6.65 -0.95
C GLU A 75 -0.13 7.00 -1.79
N THR A 76 -0.09 8.20 -2.39
CA THR A 76 1.03 8.70 -3.18
C THR A 76 2.33 8.73 -2.37
N GLN A 77 2.30 9.20 -1.12
CA GLN A 77 3.47 9.20 -0.24
C GLN A 77 3.92 7.79 0.19
N ARG A 78 2.97 6.87 0.34
CA ARG A 78 3.27 5.45 0.64
C ARG A 78 3.92 4.76 -0.55
N GLU A 79 3.39 4.96 -1.76
CA GLU A 79 3.98 4.44 -3.00
C GLU A 79 5.36 5.04 -3.26
N ALA A 80 5.52 6.35 -3.03
CA ALA A 80 6.80 7.06 -3.06
C ALA A 80 7.86 6.41 -2.14
N ARG A 81 7.51 6.08 -0.89
CA ARG A 81 8.38 5.35 0.03
C ARG A 81 8.73 3.94 -0.49
N ILE A 82 7.74 3.17 -0.96
CA ILE A 82 7.95 1.82 -1.51
C ILE A 82 8.89 1.85 -2.72
N GLU A 83 8.76 2.83 -3.61
CA GLU A 83 9.64 3.01 -4.77
C GLU A 83 11.05 3.48 -4.36
N ALA A 84 11.16 4.38 -3.38
CA ALA A 84 12.44 4.81 -2.82
C ALA A 84 13.24 3.64 -2.22
N ARG A 85 12.58 2.62 -1.63
CA ARG A 85 13.24 1.41 -1.10
C ARG A 85 14.02 0.62 -2.17
N ARG A 86 13.73 0.81 -3.47
CA ARG A 86 14.49 0.19 -4.59
C ARG A 86 15.85 0.84 -4.85
N LEU A 87 16.15 1.96 -4.18
CA LEU A 87 17.42 2.69 -4.30
C LEU A 87 18.41 2.31 -3.18
N PRO A 88 19.73 2.51 -3.41
CA PRO A 88 20.74 2.51 -2.36
C PRO A 88 20.34 3.44 -1.22
N GLU A 89 20.66 3.05 0.03
CA GLU A 89 20.26 3.76 1.25
C GLU A 89 20.66 5.25 1.24
N ASP A 90 21.83 5.56 0.71
CA ASP A 90 22.39 6.91 0.58
C ASP A 90 21.78 7.75 -0.57
N GLU A 91 21.00 7.11 -1.46
CA GLU A 91 20.27 7.75 -2.56
C GLU A 91 18.76 7.87 -2.29
N ARG A 92 18.25 7.36 -1.16
CA ARG A 92 16.81 7.41 -0.84
C ARG A 92 16.37 8.84 -0.51
N PRO A 93 15.35 9.40 -1.20
CA PRO A 93 14.71 10.62 -0.74
C PRO A 93 14.01 10.36 0.60
N ARG A 94 13.94 11.39 1.45
CA ARG A 94 13.01 11.43 2.59
C ARG A 94 11.61 11.78 2.09
N LEU A 95 10.57 11.24 2.69
CA LEU A 95 9.19 11.52 2.30
C LEU A 95 8.41 12.12 3.47
N HIS A 96 7.58 13.15 3.19
CA HIS A 96 6.71 13.74 4.21
C HIS A 96 5.79 12.64 4.82
N PRO A 97 5.64 12.54 6.16
CA PRO A 97 5.87 13.57 7.19
C PRO A 97 7.26 13.62 7.84
N GLU A 98 8.29 12.97 7.30
CA GLU A 98 9.66 13.20 7.80
C GLU A 98 10.05 14.69 7.71
N PRO A 99 10.79 15.24 8.69
CA PRO A 99 11.35 16.59 8.60
C PRO A 99 12.25 16.75 7.38
N GLY A 100 11.90 17.68 6.48
CA GLY A 100 12.58 17.88 5.20
C GLY A 100 12.23 16.86 4.11
N GLY A 101 11.21 16.02 4.32
CA GLY A 101 10.74 15.05 3.33
C GLY A 101 10.03 15.69 2.14
N LEU A 102 10.05 15.02 0.98
CA LEU A 102 9.36 15.46 -0.22
C LEU A 102 7.84 15.44 -0.01
N LEU A 103 7.14 16.48 -0.46
CA LEU A 103 5.67 16.63 -0.36
C LEU A 103 5.00 16.58 -1.74
N ALA A 104 4.25 15.53 -2.04
CA ALA A 104 3.58 15.37 -3.35
C ALA A 104 2.48 16.43 -3.59
N TRP A 105 2.38 16.92 -4.83
CA TRP A 105 1.41 17.94 -5.25
C TRP A 105 0.80 17.73 -6.64
N GLY A 106 1.37 16.84 -7.45
CA GLY A 106 0.94 16.61 -8.82
C GLY A 106 1.30 15.22 -9.32
N VAL A 107 0.58 14.76 -10.34
CA VAL A 107 0.94 13.57 -11.13
C VAL A 107 0.84 13.87 -12.62
N THR A 108 1.50 13.09 -13.47
CA THR A 108 1.28 13.15 -14.92
C THR A 108 0.42 12.00 -15.43
N ARG A 109 -0.15 12.15 -16.62
CA ARG A 109 -0.81 11.05 -17.36
C ARG A 109 0.17 9.93 -17.74
N GLY A 110 1.48 10.11 -17.57
CA GLY A 110 2.51 9.06 -17.71
C GLY A 110 2.82 8.30 -16.42
N GLY A 111 2.29 8.73 -15.26
CA GLY A 111 2.57 8.14 -13.95
C GLY A 111 3.78 8.75 -13.23
N ASP A 112 4.36 9.83 -13.74
CA ASP A 112 5.37 10.59 -12.99
C ASP A 112 4.68 11.32 -11.81
N THR A 113 5.31 11.34 -10.64
CA THR A 113 4.81 12.05 -9.46
C THR A 113 5.69 13.27 -9.17
N LEU A 114 5.06 14.40 -8.87
CA LEU A 114 5.72 15.68 -8.62
C LEU A 114 5.60 16.07 -7.15
N PHE A 115 6.73 16.48 -6.57
CA PHE A 115 6.88 16.81 -5.16
C PHE A 115 7.51 18.19 -4.99
N TRP A 116 7.30 18.80 -3.83
CA TRP A 116 8.13 19.89 -3.30
C TRP A 116 9.23 19.31 -2.43
N ASP A 117 10.46 19.79 -2.59
CA ASP A 117 11.55 19.53 -1.67
C ASP A 117 11.47 20.52 -0.49
N THR A 118 10.96 20.02 0.65
CA THR A 118 10.80 20.81 1.86
C THR A 118 12.12 21.02 2.62
N SER A 119 13.18 20.28 2.29
CA SER A 119 14.50 20.42 2.92
C SER A 119 15.26 21.69 2.49
N VAL A 120 14.87 22.28 1.35
CA VAL A 120 15.55 23.44 0.76
C VAL A 120 15.41 24.70 1.61
N SER A 121 14.30 24.87 2.34
CA SER A 121 14.10 26.01 3.22
C SER A 121 12.92 25.85 4.19
N ASP A 122 13.02 26.49 5.36
CA ASP A 122 11.88 26.75 6.27
C ASP A 122 10.83 27.71 5.66
N ASP A 123 11.17 28.35 4.53
CA ASP A 123 10.33 29.27 3.75
C ASP A 123 9.72 28.53 2.55
N PRO A 124 8.41 28.16 2.58
CA PRO A 124 7.79 27.35 1.53
C PRO A 124 7.84 27.96 0.14
N ASP A 125 7.88 29.29 0.05
CA ASP A 125 7.99 30.03 -1.22
C ASP A 125 9.33 29.79 -1.96
N ARG A 126 10.26 29.04 -1.33
CA ARG A 126 11.55 28.63 -1.90
C ARG A 126 11.62 27.13 -2.21
N TRP A 127 10.60 26.35 -1.89
CA TRP A 127 10.61 24.92 -2.17
C TRP A 127 10.70 24.66 -3.67
N THR A 128 11.59 23.75 -4.05
CA THR A 128 11.86 23.40 -5.44
C THR A 128 11.15 22.11 -5.83
N VAL A 129 10.88 21.93 -7.13
CA VAL A 129 10.20 20.72 -7.63
C VAL A 129 11.16 19.54 -7.74
N VAL A 130 10.74 18.38 -7.25
CA VAL A 130 11.36 17.07 -7.55
C VAL A 130 10.35 16.22 -8.29
N VAL A 131 10.79 15.53 -9.36
CA VAL A 131 9.96 14.59 -10.11
C VAL A 131 10.47 13.17 -9.95
N GLN A 132 9.59 12.27 -9.52
CA GLN A 132 9.79 10.84 -9.59
C GLN A 132 9.31 10.35 -10.97
N HIS A 133 10.19 9.74 -11.75
CA HIS A 133 9.85 9.26 -13.10
C HIS A 133 9.40 7.79 -13.09
N SER A 134 8.23 7.52 -13.67
CA SER A 134 7.72 6.17 -13.86
C SER A 134 8.48 5.47 -14.99
N GLY A 135 9.42 4.61 -14.62
CA GLY A 135 10.25 3.85 -15.57
C GLY A 135 11.26 4.72 -16.33
N PRO A 136 12.36 5.18 -15.68
CA PRO A 136 13.37 5.99 -16.33
C PRO A 136 13.91 5.30 -17.59
N VAL A 137 13.80 5.97 -18.74
CA VAL A 137 14.17 5.41 -20.05
C VAL A 137 15.65 4.98 -20.04
N PRO A 138 16.00 3.71 -20.27
CA PRO A 138 17.39 3.26 -20.19
C PRO A 138 18.31 4.05 -21.13
N GLY A 139 19.42 4.57 -20.59
CA GLY A 139 20.40 5.37 -21.36
C GLY A 139 20.07 6.86 -21.52
N SER A 140 18.95 7.33 -21.00
CA SER A 140 18.53 8.75 -21.03
C SER A 140 19.32 9.70 -20.11
N GLY A 141 20.02 9.16 -19.10
CA GLY A 141 20.57 9.96 -18.01
C GLY A 141 19.55 10.38 -16.94
N LEU A 142 18.28 9.96 -17.04
CA LEU A 142 17.26 10.22 -16.02
C LEU A 142 17.70 9.60 -14.68
N ARG A 143 17.71 10.42 -13.62
CA ARG A 143 17.64 9.90 -12.25
C ARG A 143 16.19 9.45 -11.98
N PRO A 144 15.96 8.39 -11.19
CA PRO A 144 14.60 8.01 -10.77
C PRO A 144 13.88 9.16 -10.05
N TRP A 145 14.63 9.97 -9.30
CA TRP A 145 14.19 11.23 -8.67
C TRP A 145 15.04 12.37 -9.23
N HIS A 146 14.41 13.33 -9.91
CA HIS A 146 15.09 14.44 -10.58
C HIS A 146 14.71 15.79 -9.93
N PRO A 147 15.66 16.50 -9.28
CA PRO A 147 15.41 17.83 -8.76
C PRO A 147 15.50 18.88 -9.87
N TYR A 148 14.60 19.86 -9.83
CA TYR A 148 14.58 21.05 -10.68
C TYR A 148 14.65 22.29 -9.77
N GLU A 149 15.62 23.18 -9.99
CA GLU A 149 15.81 24.42 -9.20
C GLU A 149 14.75 25.50 -9.50
N LEU A 150 13.47 25.12 -9.46
CA LEU A 150 12.31 25.93 -9.82
C LEU A 150 11.19 25.72 -8.78
N THR A 151 10.49 26.79 -8.40
CA THR A 151 9.22 26.68 -7.66
C THR A 151 8.14 26.06 -8.54
N LEU A 152 6.98 25.70 -7.98
CA LEU A 152 5.87 25.10 -8.74
C LEU A 152 5.55 25.88 -10.02
N THR A 153 5.34 27.20 -9.90
CA THR A 153 4.93 27.99 -11.08
C THR A 153 6.09 28.25 -12.03
N GLY A 154 7.32 28.32 -11.52
CA GLY A 154 8.53 28.32 -12.35
C GLY A 154 8.68 27.03 -13.16
N TYR A 155 8.33 25.89 -12.56
CA TYR A 155 8.34 24.58 -13.20
C TYR A 155 7.23 24.46 -14.25
N LEU A 156 5.98 24.83 -13.94
CA LEU A 156 4.89 24.85 -14.93
C LEU A 156 5.22 25.76 -16.13
N ARG A 157 5.80 26.95 -15.89
CA ARG A 157 6.28 27.81 -16.98
C ARG A 157 7.39 27.15 -17.80
N HIS A 158 8.28 26.40 -17.16
CA HIS A 158 9.35 25.67 -17.84
C HIS A 158 8.82 24.50 -18.69
N THR A 159 7.67 23.89 -18.37
CA THR A 159 7.10 22.83 -19.23
C THR A 159 6.47 23.37 -20.52
N VAL A 160 5.97 24.61 -20.53
CA VAL A 160 5.39 25.25 -21.74
C VAL A 160 6.47 25.76 -22.68
N ARG A 161 6.58 25.15 -23.86
CA ARG A 161 7.60 25.47 -24.88
C ARG A 161 7.06 25.25 -26.30
N GLU A 162 7.59 25.99 -27.27
CA GLU A 162 7.17 25.88 -28.69
C GLU A 162 7.73 24.64 -29.41
N GLY A 163 8.65 23.88 -28.79
CA GLY A 163 9.25 22.69 -29.39
C GLY A 163 10.02 21.81 -28.40
N TRP A 164 10.33 20.58 -28.81
CA TRP A 164 11.15 19.65 -28.04
C TRP A 164 12.64 20.04 -28.16
N GLU A 165 13.22 20.45 -27.04
CA GLU A 165 14.67 20.60 -26.91
C GLU A 165 15.25 19.28 -26.40
N SER A 166 16.21 18.70 -27.12
CA SER A 166 17.03 17.63 -26.55
C SER A 166 18.01 18.28 -25.56
N PRO A 167 17.92 18.01 -24.24
CA PRO A 167 18.83 18.60 -23.28
C PRO A 167 20.25 18.08 -23.50
N SER A 168 21.24 18.92 -23.15
CA SER A 168 22.67 18.59 -23.24
C SER A 168 23.38 19.09 -21.98
N PRO A 169 23.88 18.20 -21.10
CA PRO A 169 23.79 16.73 -21.18
C PRO A 169 22.34 16.21 -21.14
N PRO A 170 22.08 14.99 -21.65
CA PRO A 170 20.73 14.42 -21.65
C PRO A 170 20.19 14.22 -20.23
N GLY A 171 18.90 14.50 -20.08
CA GLY A 171 18.11 14.47 -18.85
C GLY A 171 16.63 14.65 -19.20
N PRO A 172 15.71 14.72 -18.22
CA PRO A 172 14.29 14.82 -18.51
C PRO A 172 13.90 16.28 -18.63
N LEU A 173 13.28 16.63 -19.75
CA LEU A 173 12.46 17.83 -19.83
C LEU A 173 11.01 17.36 -19.91
N MET A 174 10.23 17.67 -18.87
CA MET A 174 8.79 17.51 -18.96
C MET A 174 8.26 18.61 -19.89
N GLY A 175 7.52 18.19 -20.91
CA GLY A 175 7.11 19.05 -22.03
C GLY A 175 7.93 18.84 -23.31
N PRO A 176 7.72 19.66 -24.35
CA PRO A 176 6.83 20.82 -24.39
C PRO A 176 5.38 20.41 -24.13
N LEU A 177 4.78 21.02 -23.12
CA LEU A 177 3.35 20.93 -22.89
C LEU A 177 2.66 22.11 -23.58
N PRO A 178 1.44 21.95 -24.10
CA PRO A 178 0.65 23.11 -24.52
C PRO A 178 0.41 24.03 -23.32
N GLY A 179 0.40 25.34 -23.57
CA GLY A 179 -0.01 26.34 -22.58
C GLY A 179 -1.53 26.35 -22.41
N SER A 180 -2.11 25.26 -21.92
CA SER A 180 -3.55 25.13 -21.65
C SER A 180 -3.80 24.79 -20.19
N MET A 181 -4.91 25.27 -19.63
CA MET A 181 -5.37 24.90 -18.30
C MET A 181 -6.86 24.61 -18.31
N ALA A 182 -7.24 23.41 -17.90
CA ALA A 182 -8.63 22.94 -17.89
C ALA A 182 -9.03 22.44 -16.50
N ARG A 183 -10.31 22.55 -16.14
CA ARG A 183 -10.87 21.77 -15.03
C ARG A 183 -10.71 20.28 -15.36
N THR A 184 -10.10 19.52 -14.45
CA THR A 184 -9.82 18.10 -14.74
C THR A 184 -11.12 17.31 -14.95
N ALA A 185 -11.15 16.49 -16.02
CA ALA A 185 -12.32 15.70 -16.38
C ALA A 185 -12.67 14.61 -15.34
N PHE A 186 -11.74 14.31 -14.43
CA PHE A 186 -12.00 13.37 -13.34
C PHE A 186 -12.84 13.97 -12.21
N LEU A 187 -12.79 15.31 -12.04
CA LEU A 187 -13.39 16.03 -10.91
C LEU A 187 -14.33 17.16 -11.35
N GLU A 188 -15.23 16.89 -12.28
CA GLU A 188 -16.20 17.88 -12.81
C GLU A 188 -17.02 18.58 -11.71
N THR A 189 -17.31 17.89 -10.61
CA THR A 189 -18.14 18.39 -9.49
C THR A 189 -17.40 18.39 -8.15
N ALA A 190 -16.07 18.55 -8.16
CA ALA A 190 -15.25 18.69 -6.95
C ALA A 190 -15.80 19.72 -5.97
N GLU A 191 -15.85 19.33 -4.70
CA GLU A 191 -16.32 20.09 -3.55
C GLU A 191 -15.14 20.44 -2.62
N PRO A 192 -15.28 21.42 -1.71
CA PRO A 192 -14.29 21.72 -0.68
C PRO A 192 -13.89 20.48 0.11
N TRP A 193 -12.59 20.22 0.22
CA TRP A 193 -12.09 19.18 1.11
C TRP A 193 -12.00 19.69 2.55
N ALA A 194 -12.33 18.82 3.50
CA ALA A 194 -12.08 19.04 4.92
C ALA A 194 -11.13 17.94 5.40
N PRO A 195 -10.08 18.27 6.17
CA PRO A 195 -9.22 17.24 6.74
C PRO A 195 -10.01 16.21 7.55
N PRO A 196 -9.70 14.90 7.42
CA PRO A 196 -10.34 13.88 8.23
C PRO A 196 -10.05 14.14 9.70
N ALA A 197 -11.08 14.08 10.54
CA ALA A 197 -10.96 14.33 11.98
C ALA A 197 -9.88 13.40 12.59
N PRO A 198 -8.99 13.91 13.47
CA PRO A 198 -8.00 13.09 14.14
C PRO A 198 -8.66 11.93 14.89
N VAL A 199 -8.40 10.70 14.45
CA VAL A 199 -8.86 9.50 15.14
C VAL A 199 -7.99 9.32 16.37
N ALA A 200 -8.59 9.38 17.56
CA ALA A 200 -7.87 9.13 18.80
C ALA A 200 -7.23 7.72 18.75
N PRO A 201 -5.95 7.56 19.14
CA PRO A 201 -5.27 6.28 19.04
C PRO A 201 -6.00 5.22 19.88
N ARG A 202 -6.33 4.09 19.23
CA ARG A 202 -7.10 2.99 19.82
C ARG A 202 -6.42 2.38 21.04
N LEU A 203 -5.09 2.42 21.07
CA LEU A 203 -4.25 1.95 22.16
C LEU A 203 -3.46 3.12 22.73
N THR A 204 -3.32 3.19 24.05
CA THR A 204 -2.50 4.22 24.71
C THR A 204 -1.73 3.62 25.88
N GLY A 205 -0.59 4.23 26.23
CA GLY A 205 0.18 3.90 27.44
C GLY A 205 0.51 2.41 27.56
N GLU A 206 -0.03 1.76 28.60
CA GLU A 206 0.25 0.35 28.90
C GLU A 206 -0.32 -0.62 27.86
N ASP A 207 -1.53 -0.38 27.33
CA ASP A 207 -2.14 -1.28 26.34
C ASP A 207 -1.33 -1.30 25.03
N LEU A 208 -0.74 -0.16 24.65
CA LEU A 208 0.15 -0.05 23.50
C LEU A 208 1.42 -0.90 23.70
N ARG A 209 2.04 -0.79 24.87
CA ARG A 209 3.23 -1.57 25.29
C ARG A 209 2.95 -3.08 25.41
N VAL A 210 1.73 -3.47 25.77
CA VAL A 210 1.32 -4.88 25.77
C VAL A 210 1.09 -5.37 24.33
N ALA A 211 0.41 -4.59 23.48
CA ALA A 211 0.13 -4.97 22.10
C ALA A 211 1.41 -5.10 21.26
N LEU A 212 2.32 -4.12 21.30
CA LEU A 212 3.48 -4.04 20.42
C LEU A 212 4.73 -4.76 20.94
N GLU A 213 4.95 -4.83 22.26
CA GLU A 213 6.24 -5.28 22.81
C GLU A 213 6.10 -6.53 23.69
N THR A 214 5.30 -6.45 24.75
CA THR A 214 5.44 -7.36 25.91
C THR A 214 4.39 -8.44 26.05
N GLY A 215 3.24 -8.31 25.39
CA GLY A 215 2.22 -9.35 25.36
C GLY A 215 2.63 -10.52 24.46
N THR A 216 2.03 -11.70 24.68
CA THR A 216 2.26 -12.92 23.90
C THR A 216 0.94 -13.59 23.50
N GLY A 217 0.97 -14.44 22.48
CA GLY A 217 -0.17 -15.26 22.06
C GLY A 217 -1.42 -14.46 21.70
N LEU A 218 -2.58 -15.12 21.86
CA LEU A 218 -3.86 -14.66 21.30
C LEU A 218 -4.38 -13.38 21.94
N ASP A 219 -4.10 -13.15 23.23
CA ASP A 219 -4.61 -11.96 23.91
C ASP A 219 -3.84 -10.69 23.51
N ALA A 220 -2.53 -10.81 23.23
CA ALA A 220 -1.77 -9.72 22.62
C ALA A 220 -2.17 -9.49 21.16
N LEU A 221 -2.43 -10.56 20.40
CA LEU A 221 -2.94 -10.44 19.02
C LEU A 221 -4.31 -9.77 18.98
N ARG A 222 -5.23 -10.08 19.90
CA ARG A 222 -6.54 -9.41 20.06
C ARG A 222 -6.41 -7.93 20.42
N LEU A 223 -5.40 -7.58 21.21
CA LEU A 223 -5.15 -6.20 21.60
C LEU A 223 -4.56 -5.39 20.43
N LEU A 224 -3.65 -5.99 19.64
CA LEU A 224 -3.02 -5.39 18.47
C LEU A 224 -3.96 -5.31 17.25
N VAL A 225 -4.68 -6.39 16.95
CA VAL A 225 -5.64 -6.51 15.85
C VAL A 225 -6.99 -6.92 16.44
N PRO A 226 -7.95 -5.99 16.64
CA PRO A 226 -9.25 -6.32 17.20
C PRO A 226 -9.98 -7.40 16.38
N PRO A 227 -10.57 -8.42 17.01
CA PRO A 227 -11.39 -9.39 16.29
C PRO A 227 -12.69 -8.74 15.78
N PRO A 228 -13.29 -9.28 14.70
CA PRO A 228 -14.59 -8.84 14.22
C PRO A 228 -15.69 -9.17 15.24
N GLU A 229 -16.76 -8.37 15.26
CA GLU A 229 -17.94 -8.64 16.12
C GLU A 229 -18.63 -9.98 15.78
N ALA A 230 -18.54 -10.39 14.51
CA ALA A 230 -19.09 -11.64 13.99
C ALA A 230 -18.03 -12.34 13.11
N PRO A 231 -17.19 -13.24 13.66
CA PRO A 231 -16.26 -14.03 12.88
C PRO A 231 -17.00 -15.00 11.95
N TYR A 232 -16.58 -15.07 10.68
CA TYR A 232 -17.21 -15.95 9.69
C TYR A 232 -16.36 -17.20 9.44
N LEU A 233 -16.93 -18.38 9.73
CA LEU A 233 -16.31 -19.68 9.49
C LEU A 233 -17.00 -20.47 8.37
N GLY A 234 -18.19 -20.07 7.93
CA GLY A 234 -19.11 -20.89 7.13
C GLY A 234 -20.19 -21.58 7.98
N GLY A 235 -21.02 -22.42 7.35
CA GLY A 235 -22.20 -23.06 7.98
C GLY A 235 -22.01 -24.52 8.46
N GLY A 236 -20.81 -25.08 8.32
CA GLY A 236 -20.49 -26.47 8.65
C GLY A 236 -19.99 -26.69 10.08
N THR A 237 -19.33 -27.82 10.33
CA THR A 237 -18.71 -28.16 11.62
C THR A 237 -17.28 -28.66 11.44
N TRP A 238 -16.43 -28.44 12.44
CA TRP A 238 -15.05 -28.95 12.47
C TRP A 238 -14.99 -30.47 12.27
N GLU A 239 -15.94 -31.22 12.83
CA GLU A 239 -16.05 -32.68 12.66
C GLU A 239 -16.36 -33.09 11.21
N GLY A 240 -17.16 -32.31 10.50
CA GLY A 240 -17.39 -32.47 9.06
C GLY A 240 -16.12 -32.24 8.26
N LEU A 241 -15.39 -31.15 8.53
CA LEU A 241 -14.12 -30.85 7.87
C LEU A 241 -13.06 -31.93 8.14
N PHE A 242 -12.96 -32.45 9.37
CA PHE A 242 -12.04 -33.54 9.68
C PHE A 242 -12.40 -34.85 8.97
N THR A 243 -13.68 -35.06 8.69
CA THR A 243 -14.15 -36.23 7.92
C THR A 243 -13.83 -36.06 6.43
N GLU A 244 -13.97 -34.84 5.89
CA GLU A 244 -13.64 -34.49 4.50
C GLU A 244 -12.12 -34.55 4.23
N LEU A 245 -11.30 -34.04 5.14
CA LEU A 245 -9.83 -34.13 5.06
C LEU A 245 -9.27 -35.49 5.52
N GLY A 246 -10.00 -36.27 6.30
CA GLY A 246 -9.48 -37.50 6.92
C GLY A 246 -8.42 -37.29 8.02
N ILE A 247 -8.18 -36.04 8.42
CA ILE A 247 -7.22 -35.62 9.45
C ILE A 247 -7.83 -34.54 10.34
N ARG A 248 -7.28 -34.39 11.56
CA ARG A 248 -7.60 -33.25 12.44
C ARG A 248 -6.67 -32.08 12.16
N LEU A 249 -7.16 -30.86 12.35
CA LEU A 249 -6.35 -29.64 12.28
C LEU A 249 -5.83 -29.23 13.67
N PRO A 250 -4.76 -28.42 13.75
CA PRO A 250 -4.20 -27.97 15.02
C PRO A 250 -5.22 -27.17 15.86
N ARG A 251 -5.19 -27.32 17.19
CA ARG A 251 -6.06 -26.59 18.12
C ARG A 251 -5.83 -25.09 18.09
N GLU A 252 -4.59 -24.67 17.85
CA GLU A 252 -4.22 -23.27 17.69
C GLU A 252 -4.97 -22.61 16.53
N TYR A 253 -5.06 -23.30 15.38
CA TYR A 253 -5.82 -22.82 14.23
C TYR A 253 -7.30 -22.68 14.54
N MET A 254 -7.91 -23.68 15.16
CA MET A 254 -9.33 -23.60 15.55
C MET A 254 -9.58 -22.43 16.50
N ALA A 255 -8.75 -22.23 17.52
CA ALA A 255 -8.89 -21.11 18.47
C ALA A 255 -8.76 -19.73 17.80
N LEU A 256 -7.89 -19.60 16.80
CA LEU A 256 -7.78 -18.40 15.99
C LEU A 256 -9.02 -18.20 15.10
N MET A 257 -9.47 -19.23 14.40
CA MET A 257 -10.66 -19.16 13.51
C MET A 257 -11.96 -18.97 14.28
N ASP A 258 -12.10 -19.52 15.49
CA ASP A 258 -13.25 -19.25 16.37
C ASP A 258 -13.24 -17.79 16.91
N THR A 259 -12.08 -17.12 16.90
CA THR A 259 -11.92 -15.71 17.34
C THR A 259 -12.07 -14.71 16.18
N TYR A 260 -11.46 -15.00 15.02
CA TYR A 260 -11.38 -14.07 13.88
C TYR A 260 -12.21 -14.52 12.67
N GLY A 261 -12.47 -15.81 12.52
CA GLY A 261 -12.99 -16.41 11.28
C GLY A 261 -11.97 -16.35 10.15
N ALA A 262 -12.43 -16.52 8.92
CA ALA A 262 -11.70 -16.05 7.75
C ALA A 262 -11.72 -14.50 7.71
N GLY A 263 -10.66 -13.81 7.32
CA GLY A 263 -9.41 -14.38 6.81
C GLY A 263 -8.24 -13.45 6.51
N ILE A 264 -8.41 -12.25 5.94
CA ILE A 264 -7.24 -11.42 5.53
C ILE A 264 -6.67 -10.58 6.64
N TRP A 265 -5.35 -10.67 6.75
CA TRP A 265 -4.50 -9.91 7.65
C TRP A 265 -3.67 -8.92 6.82
N SER A 266 -3.63 -7.66 7.26
CA SER A 266 -2.89 -6.55 6.63
C SER A 266 -3.16 -6.38 5.12
N ASP A 267 -4.37 -6.72 4.69
CA ASP A 267 -4.79 -6.84 3.28
C ASP A 267 -3.85 -7.70 2.39
N TRP A 268 -3.04 -8.57 3.01
CA TRP A 268 -2.04 -9.43 2.35
C TRP A 268 -2.37 -10.93 2.45
N LEU A 269 -2.50 -11.49 3.65
CA LEU A 269 -2.54 -12.95 3.88
C LEU A 269 -3.97 -13.44 4.11
N ARG A 270 -4.56 -14.18 3.16
CA ARG A 270 -5.98 -14.59 3.12
C ARG A 270 -6.25 -15.96 3.76
N PHE A 271 -7.01 -15.96 4.85
CA PHE A 271 -7.73 -17.10 5.43
C PHE A 271 -8.70 -17.76 4.42
N HIS A 272 -8.57 -19.07 4.16
CA HIS A 272 -9.67 -19.85 3.60
C HIS A 272 -10.79 -20.04 4.64
N THR A 273 -12.05 -20.06 4.18
CA THR A 273 -13.22 -20.28 5.04
C THR A 273 -13.38 -21.76 5.37
N PRO A 274 -13.11 -22.20 6.62
CA PRO A 274 -12.84 -23.60 6.92
C PRO A 274 -14.11 -24.47 6.88
N LEU A 275 -15.25 -23.92 7.29
CA LEU A 275 -16.51 -24.63 7.44
C LEU A 275 -17.53 -24.23 6.35
N ARG A 276 -17.10 -23.71 5.19
CA ARG A 276 -18.02 -23.43 4.08
C ARG A 276 -18.57 -24.74 3.52
N THR A 277 -19.89 -24.84 3.41
CA THR A 277 -20.60 -26.06 2.97
C THR A 277 -21.03 -26.03 1.50
N ASP A 278 -21.06 -24.84 0.92
CA ASP A 278 -21.48 -24.49 -0.44
C ASP A 278 -20.33 -23.84 -1.22
N GLY A 279 -20.49 -23.65 -2.54
CA GLY A 279 -19.44 -23.07 -3.38
C GLY A 279 -18.12 -23.84 -3.34
N ARG A 280 -17.00 -23.12 -3.23
CA ARG A 280 -15.66 -23.70 -3.00
C ARG A 280 -15.41 -23.91 -1.51
N ARG A 281 -15.06 -25.15 -1.15
CA ARG A 281 -14.77 -25.55 0.23
C ARG A 281 -13.28 -25.46 0.53
N PHE A 282 -12.95 -25.52 1.82
CA PHE A 282 -11.57 -25.63 2.29
C PHE A 282 -10.80 -26.79 1.61
N ALA A 283 -11.40 -27.99 1.55
CA ALA A 283 -10.79 -29.14 0.87
C ALA A 283 -10.57 -28.88 -0.63
N THR A 284 -11.48 -28.16 -1.31
CA THR A 284 -11.32 -27.78 -2.72
C THR A 284 -10.14 -26.83 -2.91
N HIS A 285 -9.93 -25.85 -2.02
CA HIS A 285 -8.74 -24.98 -2.07
C HIS A 285 -7.45 -25.77 -1.84
N VAL A 286 -7.45 -26.74 -0.91
CA VAL A 286 -6.33 -27.66 -0.68
C VAL A 286 -6.02 -28.48 -1.93
N GLU A 287 -7.03 -29.08 -2.56
CA GLU A 287 -6.90 -29.87 -3.79
C GLU A 287 -6.35 -29.03 -4.96
N GLU A 288 -7.00 -27.88 -5.28
CA GLU A 288 -6.58 -26.97 -6.35
C GLU A 288 -5.12 -26.49 -6.15
N THR A 289 -4.75 -26.13 -4.92
CA THR A 289 -3.39 -25.67 -4.58
C THR A 289 -2.36 -26.78 -4.73
N LEU A 290 -2.67 -27.99 -4.24
CA LEU A 290 -1.71 -29.11 -4.25
C LEU A 290 -1.59 -29.75 -5.65
N ASP A 291 -2.60 -29.70 -6.50
CA ASP A 291 -2.48 -30.09 -7.91
C ASP A 291 -1.62 -29.10 -8.71
N ALA A 292 -1.74 -27.79 -8.45
CA ALA A 292 -0.84 -26.79 -9.00
C ALA A 292 0.61 -27.02 -8.52
N TYR A 293 0.80 -27.28 -7.22
CA TYR A 293 2.11 -27.60 -6.63
C TYR A 293 2.72 -28.86 -7.25
N ARG A 294 1.97 -29.97 -7.36
CA ARG A 294 2.43 -31.22 -7.98
C ARG A 294 2.83 -31.02 -9.45
N SER A 295 2.07 -30.20 -10.18
CA SER A 295 2.36 -29.85 -11.57
C SER A 295 3.69 -29.09 -11.70
N LEU A 296 3.94 -28.13 -10.81
CA LEU A 296 5.23 -27.41 -10.75
C LEU A 296 6.38 -28.33 -10.34
N ARG A 297 6.18 -29.20 -9.34
CA ARG A 297 7.16 -30.19 -8.87
C ARG A 297 7.55 -31.23 -9.92
N ALA A 298 6.64 -31.59 -10.83
CA ALA A 298 6.94 -32.49 -11.94
C ALA A 298 7.94 -31.87 -12.95
N GLY A 299 7.89 -30.55 -13.16
CA GLY A 299 8.85 -29.84 -14.01
C GLY A 299 10.11 -29.38 -13.29
N TYR A 300 10.00 -29.02 -12.01
CA TYR A 300 11.05 -28.36 -11.23
C TYR A 300 11.18 -28.96 -9.81
N PRO A 301 11.53 -30.26 -9.66
CA PRO A 301 11.51 -30.95 -8.38
C PRO A 301 12.49 -30.38 -7.34
N GLU A 302 13.63 -29.81 -7.78
CA GLU A 302 14.57 -29.15 -6.88
C GLU A 302 14.08 -27.78 -6.38
N ALA A 303 13.19 -27.12 -7.12
CA ALA A 303 12.56 -25.86 -6.70
C ALA A 303 11.32 -26.10 -5.82
N GLN A 304 10.71 -27.28 -5.89
CA GLN A 304 9.50 -27.67 -5.17
C GLN A 304 9.78 -28.91 -4.28
N PRO A 305 10.57 -28.77 -3.20
CA PRO A 305 11.10 -29.90 -2.43
C PRO A 305 10.11 -30.49 -1.41
N LEU A 306 9.02 -29.77 -1.07
CA LEU A 306 8.00 -30.28 -0.15
C LEU A 306 7.26 -31.47 -0.77
N ALA A 307 6.86 -32.41 0.09
CA ALA A 307 5.86 -33.41 -0.24
C ALA A 307 4.47 -32.76 -0.28
N ALA A 308 3.56 -33.19 -1.15
CA ALA A 308 2.20 -32.64 -1.23
C ALA A 308 1.23 -33.53 -0.44
N TRP A 309 0.53 -32.99 0.57
CA TRP A 309 -0.47 -33.79 1.31
C TRP A 309 -1.46 -34.47 0.34
N PRO A 310 -1.86 -35.75 0.51
CA PRO A 310 -1.63 -36.63 1.66
C PRO A 310 -0.33 -37.47 1.61
N GLU A 311 0.71 -37.07 0.87
CA GLU A 311 2.05 -37.65 1.03
C GLU A 311 2.52 -37.52 2.50
N PRO A 312 3.23 -38.51 3.09
CA PRO A 312 3.67 -38.45 4.48
C PRO A 312 4.55 -37.23 4.78
N GLY A 313 4.19 -36.44 5.81
CA GLY A 313 4.87 -35.18 6.12
C GLY A 313 4.60 -34.05 5.13
N GLY A 314 3.58 -34.19 4.28
CA GLY A 314 3.24 -33.28 3.19
C GLY A 314 2.72 -31.92 3.66
N PHE A 315 2.85 -30.94 2.77
CA PHE A 315 2.33 -29.59 2.93
C PHE A 315 0.80 -29.59 2.79
N LEU A 316 0.13 -28.99 3.78
CA LEU A 316 -1.32 -28.75 3.82
C LEU A 316 -1.56 -27.23 3.92
N PRO A 317 -1.92 -26.55 2.82
CA PRO A 317 -2.20 -25.12 2.83
C PRO A 317 -3.52 -24.80 3.54
N PHE A 318 -3.59 -23.65 4.20
CA PHE A 318 -4.84 -23.12 4.77
C PHE A 318 -5.04 -21.61 4.49
N ALA A 319 -4.01 -20.94 3.96
CA ALA A 319 -4.05 -19.53 3.61
C ALA A 319 -3.16 -19.22 2.38
N ASN A 320 -3.46 -18.12 1.69
CA ASN A 320 -2.65 -17.63 0.57
C ASN A 320 -2.46 -16.10 0.58
N SER A 321 -1.29 -15.61 0.16
CA SER A 321 -1.04 -14.17 0.00
C SER A 321 -1.80 -13.59 -1.20
N ILE A 322 -1.85 -12.26 -1.32
CA ILE A 322 -2.38 -11.61 -2.52
C ILE A 322 -1.57 -11.94 -3.77
N ASP A 323 -0.26 -12.15 -3.61
CA ASP A 323 0.68 -12.46 -4.67
C ASP A 323 0.84 -13.98 -4.95
N GLY A 324 0.20 -14.85 -4.16
CA GLY A 324 0.15 -16.30 -4.43
C GLY A 324 1.24 -17.14 -3.77
N ASP A 325 1.80 -16.66 -2.67
CA ASP A 325 2.48 -17.48 -1.66
C ASP A 325 1.42 -18.22 -0.83
N TYR A 326 1.78 -19.35 -0.20
CA TYR A 326 0.85 -20.14 0.61
C TYR A 326 1.41 -20.41 2.01
N LEU A 327 0.58 -20.25 3.04
CA LEU A 327 0.89 -20.64 4.41
C LEU A 327 0.16 -21.95 4.73
N GLY A 328 0.88 -22.89 5.35
CA GLY A 328 0.38 -24.22 5.63
C GLY A 328 1.23 -24.98 6.63
N TRP A 329 0.79 -26.20 6.96
CA TRP A 329 1.52 -27.10 7.86
C TRP A 329 2.23 -28.20 7.11
N LEU A 330 3.37 -28.65 7.62
CA LEU A 330 3.94 -29.94 7.26
C LEU A 330 3.33 -31.01 8.17
N THR A 331 2.51 -31.92 7.63
CA THR A 331 1.75 -32.92 8.40
C THR A 331 2.65 -34.07 8.90
N ARG A 332 3.62 -33.73 9.75
CA ARG A 332 4.70 -34.58 10.25
C ARG A 332 4.36 -35.11 11.63
N GLY A 333 4.17 -36.41 11.75
CA GLY A 333 3.78 -37.06 13.00
C GLY A 333 2.28 -37.01 13.26
N ASP A 334 1.83 -37.78 14.24
CA ASP A 334 0.42 -38.08 14.48
C ASP A 334 -0.33 -37.00 15.28
N ASP A 335 0.39 -36.03 15.87
CA ASP A 335 -0.19 -34.93 16.66
C ASP A 335 -0.19 -33.61 15.85
N PRO A 336 -1.37 -33.13 15.40
CA PRO A 336 -1.48 -31.88 14.64
C PRO A 336 -0.93 -30.65 15.36
N ASP A 337 -0.96 -30.63 16.70
CA ASP A 337 -0.46 -29.47 17.46
C ASP A 337 1.08 -29.36 17.41
N THR A 338 1.76 -30.36 16.84
CA THR A 338 3.22 -30.38 16.65
C THR A 338 3.66 -30.15 15.20
N TRP A 339 2.71 -29.98 14.27
CA TRP A 339 3.02 -29.82 12.85
C TRP A 339 3.72 -28.49 12.56
N PRO A 340 4.94 -28.49 11.98
CA PRO A 340 5.65 -27.25 11.68
C PRO A 340 4.89 -26.39 10.67
N LEU A 341 4.72 -25.11 11.01
CA LEU A 341 4.19 -24.09 10.11
C LEU A 341 5.25 -23.72 9.06
N ILE A 342 4.85 -23.53 7.80
CA ILE A 342 5.77 -23.19 6.71
C ILE A 342 5.09 -22.33 5.64
N VAL A 343 5.86 -21.44 5.02
CA VAL A 343 5.46 -20.72 3.81
C VAL A 343 6.00 -21.45 2.58
N TRP A 344 5.16 -21.64 1.57
CA TRP A 344 5.56 -21.95 0.19
C TRP A 344 5.55 -20.64 -0.61
N PRO A 345 6.73 -20.01 -0.84
CA PRO A 345 6.81 -18.72 -1.52
C PRO A 345 6.75 -18.87 -3.05
N ARG A 346 6.12 -17.91 -3.72
CA ARG A 346 6.00 -17.88 -5.19
C ARG A 346 7.28 -17.40 -5.87
N HIS A 347 7.95 -16.42 -5.28
CA HIS A 347 9.05 -15.68 -5.92
C HIS A 347 10.44 -15.98 -5.35
N ALA A 348 10.53 -16.89 -4.37
CA ALA A 348 11.78 -17.27 -3.71
C ALA A 348 11.99 -18.79 -3.72
N ARG A 349 13.14 -19.24 -3.20
CA ARG A 349 13.38 -20.66 -2.92
C ARG A 349 12.68 -21.05 -1.63
N GLN A 350 12.27 -22.32 -1.52
CA GLN A 350 11.66 -22.86 -0.32
C GLN A 350 12.56 -22.68 0.92
N GLY A 351 12.08 -21.89 1.88
CA GLY A 351 12.71 -21.71 3.19
C GLY A 351 12.45 -22.86 4.15
N PRO A 352 13.06 -22.84 5.36
CA PRO A 352 12.73 -23.77 6.44
C PRO A 352 11.31 -23.53 6.98
N PRO A 353 10.78 -24.43 7.83
CA PRO A 353 9.62 -24.13 8.67
C PRO A 353 9.88 -22.91 9.56
N LEU A 354 8.81 -22.20 9.93
CA LEU A 354 8.85 -21.04 10.82
C LEU A 354 9.17 -21.47 12.26
N GLU A 355 9.80 -20.58 13.03
CA GLU A 355 10.26 -20.88 14.39
C GLU A 355 9.13 -20.90 15.44
N HIS A 356 7.93 -20.43 15.08
CA HIS A 356 6.83 -20.18 16.00
C HIS A 356 5.53 -20.86 15.54
N GLY A 357 4.58 -20.99 16.48
CA GLY A 357 3.19 -21.37 16.18
C GLY A 357 2.49 -20.30 15.33
N LEU A 358 1.27 -20.58 14.88
CA LEU A 358 0.48 -19.69 14.03
C LEU A 358 0.21 -18.34 14.69
N ILE A 359 -0.21 -18.33 15.95
CA ILE A 359 -0.63 -17.11 16.65
C ILE A 359 0.58 -16.22 16.94
N ASP A 360 1.68 -16.81 17.40
CA ASP A 360 2.92 -16.07 17.66
C ASP A 360 3.59 -15.61 16.35
N THR A 361 3.49 -16.39 15.26
CA THR A 361 3.91 -15.96 13.91
C THR A 361 3.12 -14.73 13.45
N LEU A 362 1.78 -14.76 13.56
CA LEU A 362 0.94 -13.62 13.22
C LEU A 362 1.25 -12.41 14.11
N LEU A 363 1.37 -12.60 15.42
CA LEU A 363 1.70 -11.51 16.35
C LEU A 363 3.05 -10.88 16.02
N ALA A 364 4.09 -11.68 15.77
CA ALA A 364 5.41 -11.17 15.42
C ALA A 364 5.41 -10.45 14.05
N TRP A 365 4.65 -10.94 13.08
CA TRP A 365 4.49 -10.32 11.77
C TRP A 365 3.71 -9.00 11.83
N GLN A 366 2.59 -8.96 12.57
CA GLN A 366 1.78 -7.75 12.78
C GLN A 366 2.50 -6.67 13.60
N ARG A 367 3.57 -7.04 14.34
CA ARG A 367 4.50 -6.12 15.01
C ARG A 367 5.65 -5.63 14.12
N GLY A 368 5.78 -6.13 12.90
CA GLY A 368 6.95 -5.91 12.04
C GLY A 368 8.19 -6.74 12.40
N THR A 369 8.23 -7.35 13.58
CA THR A 369 9.36 -8.13 14.12
C THR A 369 9.62 -9.48 13.42
N LEU A 370 8.77 -9.89 12.48
CA LEU A 370 8.95 -11.07 11.63
C LEU A 370 8.83 -10.67 10.17
N SER A 371 9.83 -11.03 9.37
CA SER A 371 9.86 -10.88 7.92
C SER A 371 10.45 -12.15 7.31
N THR A 372 9.80 -12.71 6.29
CA THR A 372 10.30 -13.87 5.55
C THR A 372 9.68 -13.94 4.15
N GLU A 373 10.20 -14.81 3.29
CA GLU A 373 9.70 -14.96 1.93
C GLU A 373 8.21 -15.36 1.94
N GLY A 374 7.35 -14.52 1.36
CA GLY A 374 5.89 -14.65 1.34
C GLY A 374 5.14 -14.00 2.52
N LEU A 375 5.85 -13.54 3.56
CA LEU A 375 5.31 -12.73 4.67
C LEU A 375 6.16 -11.43 4.79
N PRO A 376 5.78 -10.34 4.08
CA PRO A 376 6.57 -9.13 4.03
C PRO A 376 6.60 -8.44 5.39
N GLY A 377 7.80 -8.12 5.89
CA GLY A 377 7.97 -7.32 7.09
C GLY A 377 7.58 -5.85 6.90
N LEU A 378 7.49 -5.14 8.02
CA LEU A 378 7.40 -3.68 8.07
C LEU A 378 8.80 -3.07 8.03
N ASP A 379 8.91 -1.81 7.61
CA ASP A 379 10.15 -1.04 7.72
C ASP A 379 10.18 -0.31 9.07
N GLU A 380 11.09 -0.70 9.98
CA GLU A 380 11.17 -0.20 11.36
C GLU A 380 11.35 1.34 11.45
N ALA A 381 11.80 1.99 10.38
CA ALA A 381 11.98 3.44 10.32
C ALA A 381 10.73 4.23 9.86
N ASP A 382 9.89 3.62 9.01
CA ASP A 382 8.88 4.33 8.21
C ASP A 382 7.44 3.85 8.43
N ASP A 383 7.24 2.60 8.86
CA ASP A 383 5.94 1.92 8.88
C ASP A 383 5.49 1.71 10.35
N ASP A 384 4.50 2.46 10.84
CA ASP A 384 3.87 2.21 12.15
C ASP A 384 3.10 0.88 12.10
N PRO A 385 3.42 -0.12 12.94
CA PRO A 385 2.68 -1.38 12.97
C PRO A 385 1.16 -1.22 13.16
N LEU A 386 0.69 -0.17 13.83
CA LEU A 386 -0.73 0.11 14.00
C LEU A 386 -1.46 0.44 12.69
N ASP A 387 -0.76 0.96 11.68
CA ASP A 387 -1.35 1.21 10.36
C ASP A 387 -1.61 -0.09 9.60
N PHE A 388 -0.80 -1.13 9.82
CA PHE A 388 -0.87 -2.42 9.13
C PHE A 388 -1.56 -3.51 9.95
N ALA A 389 -1.71 -3.31 11.26
CA ALA A 389 -2.37 -4.19 12.24
C ALA A 389 -3.90 -4.29 12.03
N ARG A 390 -4.32 -4.85 10.89
CA ARG A 390 -5.72 -4.87 10.43
C ARG A 390 -6.17 -6.27 10.02
N PHE A 391 -7.45 -6.55 10.27
CA PHE A 391 -8.14 -7.75 9.82
C PHE A 391 -9.55 -7.37 9.33
N ARG A 392 -9.98 -7.92 8.19
CA ARG A 392 -11.22 -7.51 7.49
C ARG A 392 -12.13 -8.70 7.20
N ALA A 393 -12.89 -9.16 8.19
CA ALA A 393 -13.64 -10.43 8.15
C ALA A 393 -14.47 -10.73 6.88
N TRP A 394 -14.64 -12.03 6.62
CA TRP A 394 -15.30 -12.59 5.44
C TRP A 394 -16.82 -12.56 5.62
N ASP A 395 -17.53 -12.60 4.50
CA ASP A 395 -18.95 -12.93 4.47
C ASP A 395 -19.21 -14.13 3.55
N ASP A 396 -20.49 -14.47 3.39
CA ASP A 396 -20.97 -15.54 2.51
C ASP A 396 -20.65 -15.31 1.02
N ARG A 397 -20.33 -14.07 0.61
CA ARG A 397 -19.96 -13.70 -0.76
C ARG A 397 -18.46 -13.87 -1.02
N ALA A 398 -17.63 -14.03 0.01
CA ALA A 398 -16.19 -14.17 -0.15
C ALA A 398 -15.82 -15.45 -0.89
N TYR A 399 -14.85 -15.36 -1.80
CA TYR A 399 -14.38 -16.49 -2.62
C TYR A 399 -13.53 -17.51 -1.85
N TRP A 400 -12.77 -17.02 -0.86
CA TRP A 400 -11.76 -17.78 -0.10
C TRP A 400 -12.39 -18.46 1.12
#